data_AF-A0A6B3G7W1-F1
#
_entry.id   AF-A0A6B3G7W1-F1
#
_cell.length_a   1.000
_cell.length_b   1.000
_cell.length_c   1.000
_cell.angle_alpha   90.00
_cell.angle_beta   90.00
_cell.angle_gamma   90.00
#
_symmetry.space_group_name_H-M   'P 1'
#
loop_
_entity.id
_entity.type
_entity.pdbx_description
1 polymer ?
#
loop_
_entity_poly.entity_id
_entity_poly.type
_entity_poly.pdbx_seq_one_letter_code
_entity_poly.pdbx_strand_id
1 'polypeptide(L)'
;VASAALAITATGYLAAATDAVVVGGIAVAVAVFVRSLPLPAAASMAVAVLAGAGAGALGGTLTGLGASAALIGAGAAVCAVIGHRVAAYDYPSRFVHMTAGVALPLTAAVPAVYLLGRVVTG
;
A
#
# COMPACT_ATOMS: atom_id res chain seq x y z
N VAL A 1 -0.64 13.99 -18.08
CA VAL A 1 -1.03 12.58 -18.36
C VAL A 1 -0.78 11.69 -17.15
N ALA A 2 0.46 11.57 -16.64
CA ALA A 2 0.76 10.72 -15.47
C ALA A 2 -0.06 11.09 -14.21
N SER A 3 -0.15 12.38 -13.86
CA SER A 3 -0.95 12.85 -12.71
C SER A 3 -2.45 12.53 -12.86
N ALA A 4 -3.01 12.70 -14.06
CA ALA A 4 -4.39 12.32 -14.34
C ALA A 4 -4.61 10.81 -14.23
N ALA A 5 -3.69 10.00 -14.75
CA ALA A 5 -3.75 8.54 -14.63
C ALA A 5 -3.71 8.10 -13.16
N LEU A 6 -2.83 8.68 -12.35
CA LEU A 6 -2.76 8.41 -10.91
C LEU A 6 -4.05 8.80 -10.20
N ALA A 7 -4.61 9.97 -10.50
CA ALA A 7 -5.89 10.41 -9.95
C ALA A 7 -7.02 9.42 -10.31
N ILE A 8 -7.11 9.02 -11.58
CA ILE A 8 -8.09 8.02 -12.04
C ILE A 8 -7.90 6.70 -11.30
N THR A 9 -6.67 6.19 -11.20
CA THR A 9 -6.42 4.94 -10.44
C THR A 9 -6.82 5.07 -8.97
N ALA A 10 -6.54 6.21 -8.32
CA ALA A 10 -6.91 6.44 -6.93
C ALA A 10 -8.42 6.38 -6.69
N THR A 11 -9.24 6.81 -7.67
CA THR A 11 -10.70 6.70 -7.57
C THR A 11 -11.19 5.27 -7.46
N GLY A 12 -10.37 4.26 -7.82
CA GLY A 12 -10.71 2.85 -7.59
C GLY A 12 -10.94 2.52 -6.11
N TYR A 13 -10.40 3.29 -5.16
CA TYR A 13 -10.74 3.15 -3.75
C TYR A 13 -12.22 3.46 -3.46
N LEU A 14 -12.90 4.30 -4.24
CA LEU A 14 -14.33 4.56 -4.08
C LEU A 14 -15.20 3.35 -4.43
N ALA A 15 -14.70 2.45 -5.29
CA ALA A 15 -15.38 1.23 -5.67
C ALA A 15 -15.02 0.01 -4.80
N ALA A 16 -13.98 0.13 -3.96
CA ALA A 16 -13.55 -0.93 -3.06
C ALA A 16 -14.38 -0.96 -1.77
N ALA A 17 -14.45 -2.13 -1.13
CA ALA A 17 -15.10 -2.25 0.18
C ALA A 17 -14.35 -1.39 1.21
N THR A 18 -15.09 -0.61 2.01
CA THR A 18 -14.53 0.36 2.97
C THR A 18 -13.49 -0.26 3.89
N ASP A 19 -13.77 -1.45 4.42
CA ASP A 19 -12.87 -2.20 5.29
C ASP A 19 -11.57 -2.60 4.58
N ALA A 20 -11.66 -3.02 3.32
CA ALA A 20 -10.47 -3.33 2.51
C ALA A 20 -9.62 -2.08 2.25
N VAL A 21 -10.24 -0.91 2.04
CA VAL A 21 -9.52 0.37 1.90
C VAL A 21 -8.77 0.73 3.18
N VAL A 22 -9.42 0.58 4.35
CA VAL A 22 -8.81 0.87 5.66
C VAL A 22 -7.62 -0.05 5.90
N VAL A 23 -7.81 -1.37 5.75
CA VAL A 23 -6.75 -2.37 5.93
C VAL A 23 -5.59 -2.14 4.96
N GLY A 24 -5.90 -1.90 3.68
CA GLY A 24 -4.90 -1.61 2.66
C GLY A 24 -4.10 -0.34 2.97
N GLY A 25 -4.77 0.73 3.39
CA GLY A 25 -4.13 1.99 3.79
C GLY A 25 -3.19 1.82 4.98
N ILE A 26 -3.63 1.09 6.01
CA ILE A 26 -2.78 0.75 7.18
C ILE A 26 -1.54 -0.04 6.73
N ALA A 27 -1.72 -1.04 5.86
CA ALA A 27 -0.61 -1.85 5.36
C ALA A 27 0.39 -1.03 4.54
N VAL A 28 -0.07 -0.13 3.68
CA VAL A 28 0.79 0.81 2.92
C VAL A 28 1.59 1.69 3.89
N ALA A 29 0.93 2.26 4.89
CA ALA A 29 1.58 3.13 5.88
C ALA A 29 2.67 2.39 6.66
N VAL A 30 2.38 1.18 7.15
CA VAL A 30 3.35 0.34 7.87
C VAL A 30 4.51 -0.08 6.96
N ALA A 31 4.24 -0.50 5.72
CA ALA A 31 5.28 -0.89 4.78
C ALA A 31 6.25 0.26 4.47
N VAL A 32 5.73 1.47 4.21
CA VAL A 32 6.55 2.66 3.96
C VAL A 32 7.30 3.09 5.22
N PHE A 33 6.70 2.97 6.40
CA PHE A 33 7.38 3.21 7.68
C PHE A 33 8.57 2.26 7.87
N VAL A 34 8.40 0.96 7.66
CA VAL A 34 9.51 -0.02 7.74
C VAL A 34 10.61 0.29 6.73
N ARG A 35 10.25 0.79 5.53
CA ARG A 35 11.21 1.22 4.51
C ARG A 35 12.07 2.41 4.93
N SER A 36 11.64 3.18 5.93
CA SER A 36 12.42 4.28 6.51
C SER A 36 13.46 3.84 7.55
N LEU A 37 13.37 2.60 8.03
CA LEU A 37 14.31 2.06 9.02
C LEU A 37 15.69 1.80 8.40
N PRO A 38 16.78 1.94 9.18
CA PRO A 38 18.14 1.72 8.71
C PRO A 38 18.45 0.22 8.57
N LEU A 39 17.86 -0.40 7.55
CA LEU A 39 18.02 -1.81 7.24
C LEU A 39 18.72 -2.00 5.88
N PRO A 40 19.47 -3.10 5.67
CA PRO A 40 19.97 -3.48 4.36
C PRO A 40 18.84 -3.53 3.33
N ALA A 41 19.08 -3.05 2.11
CA ALA A 41 18.01 -2.82 1.12
C ALA A 41 17.15 -4.05 0.83
N ALA A 42 17.76 -5.24 0.72
CA ALA A 42 17.05 -6.50 0.50
C ALA A 42 16.21 -6.91 1.71
N ALA A 43 16.79 -6.87 2.92
CA ALA A 43 16.08 -7.18 4.16
C ALA A 43 14.89 -6.22 4.38
N SER A 44 15.09 -4.94 4.11
CA SER A 44 14.05 -3.92 4.27
C SER A 44 12.83 -4.16 3.36
N MET A 45 13.02 -4.67 2.13
CA MET A 45 11.88 -5.05 1.28
C MET A 45 11.07 -6.20 1.89
N ALA A 46 11.76 -7.27 2.30
CA ALA A 46 11.10 -8.43 2.89
C ALA A 46 10.36 -8.06 4.19
N VAL A 47 11.01 -7.33 5.09
CA VAL A 47 10.42 -6.92 6.37
C VAL A 47 9.25 -5.96 6.14
N ALA A 48 9.31 -5.07 5.16
CA ALA A 48 8.19 -4.16 4.84
C ALA A 48 6.94 -4.92 4.37
N VAL A 49 7.11 -5.93 3.52
CA VAL A 49 5.99 -6.76 3.05
C VAL A 49 5.42 -7.60 4.19
N LEU A 50 6.28 -8.23 5.00
CA LEU A 50 5.85 -9.00 6.17
C LEU A 50 5.12 -8.13 7.20
N ALA A 51 5.65 -6.93 7.48
CA ALA A 51 5.02 -5.98 8.39
C ALA A 51 3.68 -5.48 7.85
N GLY A 52 3.57 -5.22 6.54
CA GLY A 52 2.31 -4.85 5.91
C GLY A 52 1.27 -5.98 5.92
N ALA A 53 1.69 -7.23 5.72
CA ALA A 53 0.82 -8.40 5.89
C ALA A 53 0.33 -8.55 7.34
N GLY A 54 1.23 -8.37 8.33
CA GLY A 54 0.89 -8.38 9.74
C GLY A 54 -0.05 -7.24 10.13
N ALA A 55 0.19 -6.03 9.62
CA ALA A 55 -0.68 -4.88 9.79
C ALA A 55 -2.06 -5.12 9.16
N GLY A 56 -2.10 -5.80 8.02
CA GLY A 56 -3.34 -6.26 7.38
C GLY A 56 -4.12 -7.23 8.26
N ALA A 57 -3.45 -8.24 8.82
CA ALA A 57 -4.06 -9.20 9.75
C ALA A 57 -4.65 -8.52 10.99
N LEU A 58 -3.91 -7.58 11.59
CA LEU A 58 -4.37 -6.80 12.74
C LEU A 58 -5.49 -5.83 12.37
N GLY A 59 -5.44 -5.18 11.21
CA GLY A 59 -6.52 -4.35 10.71
C GLY A 59 -7.80 -5.14 10.43
N GLY A 60 -7.66 -6.40 10.01
CA GLY A 60 -8.78 -7.31 9.78
C GLY A 60 -9.58 -7.65 11.03
N THR A 61 -8.95 -7.69 12.21
CA THR A 61 -9.67 -7.93 13.47
C THR A 61 -10.52 -6.72 13.89
N LEU A 62 -10.17 -5.52 13.41
CA LEU A 62 -10.91 -4.28 13.66
C LEU A 62 -12.06 -4.04 12.68
N THR A 63 -12.08 -4.74 11.55
CA THR A 63 -12.97 -4.49 10.40
C THR A 63 -13.86 -5.70 10.05
N GLY A 64 -13.84 -6.77 10.85
CA GLY A 64 -14.63 -7.98 10.62
C GLY A 64 -14.12 -8.89 9.50
N LEU A 65 -13.11 -8.48 8.73
CA LEU A 65 -12.46 -9.28 7.68
C LEU A 65 -11.60 -10.44 8.24
N GLY A 66 -11.27 -10.40 9.54
CA GLY A 66 -10.51 -11.43 10.24
C GLY A 66 -9.08 -11.60 9.69
N ALA A 67 -8.50 -12.79 9.90
CA ALA A 67 -7.12 -13.07 9.49
C ALA A 67 -6.90 -13.03 7.96
N SER A 68 -7.96 -13.21 7.16
CA SER A 68 -7.91 -13.15 5.69
C SER A 68 -7.49 -11.77 5.16
N ALA A 69 -7.66 -10.72 5.96
CA ALA A 69 -7.17 -9.37 5.68
C ALA A 69 -5.63 -9.30 5.53
N ALA A 70 -4.89 -10.29 6.03
CA ALA A 70 -3.45 -10.43 5.79
C ALA A 70 -3.10 -10.48 4.30
N LEU A 71 -3.97 -11.06 3.46
CA LEU A 71 -3.77 -11.13 2.01
C LEU A 71 -3.86 -9.73 1.39
N ILE A 72 -4.86 -8.94 1.78
CA ILE A 72 -5.01 -7.54 1.36
C ILE A 72 -3.77 -6.74 1.79
N GLY A 73 -3.34 -6.92 3.05
CA GLY A 73 -2.15 -6.25 3.58
C GLY A 73 -0.88 -6.62 2.83
N ALA A 74 -0.66 -7.90 2.51
CA ALA A 74 0.48 -8.36 1.75
C ALA A 74 0.50 -7.79 0.33
N GLY A 75 -0.63 -7.86 -0.39
CA GLY A 75 -0.76 -7.31 -1.74
C GLY A 75 -0.55 -5.80 -1.77
N ALA A 76 -1.19 -5.07 -0.85
CA ALA A 76 -1.02 -3.63 -0.72
C ALA A 76 0.43 -3.24 -0.39
N ALA A 77 1.11 -3.99 0.50
CA ALA A 77 2.49 -3.73 0.89
C ALA A 77 3.48 -3.97 -0.26
N VAL A 78 3.30 -5.03 -1.06
CA VAL A 78 4.13 -5.27 -2.26
C VAL A 78 3.99 -4.09 -3.23
N CYS A 79 2.75 -3.70 -3.54
CA CYS A 79 2.48 -2.54 -4.39
C CYS A 79 3.08 -1.25 -3.82
N ALA A 80 2.98 -1.04 -2.51
CA ALA A 80 3.53 0.13 -1.83
C ALA A 80 5.05 0.21 -1.96
N VAL A 81 5.76 -0.91 -1.77
CA VAL A 81 7.22 -0.96 -1.89
C VAL A 81 7.64 -0.67 -3.34
N ILE A 82 6.89 -1.17 -4.33
CA ILE A 82 7.13 -0.85 -5.74
C ILE A 82 6.91 0.66 -5.97
N GLY A 83 5.77 1.21 -5.55
CA GLY A 83 5.47 2.64 -5.70
C GLY A 83 6.52 3.53 -5.00
N HIS A 84 7.01 3.11 -3.83
CA HIS A 84 8.07 3.80 -3.11
C HIS A 84 9.41 3.75 -3.85
N ARG A 85 9.72 2.65 -4.55
CA ARG A 85 10.89 2.58 -5.44
C ARG A 85 10.74 3.49 -6.65
N VAL A 86 9.54 3.59 -7.23
CA VAL A 86 9.27 4.52 -8.34
C VAL A 86 9.43 5.97 -7.89
N ALA A 87 8.95 6.32 -6.69
CA ALA A 87 9.08 7.66 -6.12
C ALA A 87 10.54 8.13 -5.94
N ALA A 88 11.48 7.19 -5.78
CA ALA A 88 12.91 7.49 -5.66
C ALA A 88 13.50 8.10 -6.94
N TYR A 89 12.86 7.92 -8.09
CA TYR A 89 13.33 8.48 -9.36
C TYR A 89 12.85 9.91 -9.62
N ASP A 90 11.96 10.47 -8.79
CA ASP A 90 11.36 11.81 -8.97
C ASP A 90 12.21 12.96 -8.37
N TYR A 91 13.53 12.74 -8.29
CA TYR A 91 14.54 13.70 -7.81
C TYR A 91 14.99 14.60 -8.99
N PRO A 92 15.28 15.93 -8.84
CA PRO A 92 15.84 16.64 -7.66
C PRO A 92 14.89 17.49 -6.81
N SER A 93 13.62 17.65 -7.18
CA SER A 93 12.70 18.50 -6.40
C SER A 93 12.26 17.82 -5.11
N ARG A 94 12.63 18.40 -3.96
CA ARG A 94 12.24 17.87 -2.64
C ARG A 94 10.72 17.79 -2.44
N PHE A 95 9.98 18.76 -2.96
CA PHE A 95 8.52 18.81 -2.82
C PHE A 95 7.86 17.72 -3.66
N VAL A 96 8.29 17.56 -4.91
CA VAL A 96 7.76 16.52 -5.80
C VAL A 96 8.10 15.14 -5.24
N HIS A 97 9.34 14.92 -4.83
CA HIS A 97 9.76 13.67 -4.21
C HIS A 97 8.95 13.34 -2.95
N MET A 98 8.68 14.32 -2.09
CA MET A 98 7.80 14.13 -0.92
C MET A 98 6.39 13.71 -1.33
N THR A 99 5.79 14.40 -2.32
CA THR A 99 4.44 14.08 -2.79
C THR A 99 4.37 12.72 -3.49
N ALA A 100 5.37 12.39 -4.31
CA ALA A 100 5.51 11.11 -5.00
C ALA A 100 5.67 9.97 -3.99
N GLY A 101 6.42 10.21 -2.91
CA GLY A 101 6.62 9.26 -1.81
C GLY A 101 5.35 8.86 -1.07
N VAL A 102 4.26 9.62 -1.18
CA VAL A 102 2.94 9.28 -0.62
C VAL A 102 1.97 8.81 -1.69
N ALA A 103 1.88 9.55 -2.81
CA ALA A 103 0.90 9.28 -3.86
C ALA A 103 1.17 7.96 -4.59
N LEU A 104 2.42 7.65 -4.94
CA LEU A 104 2.76 6.45 -5.71
C LEU A 104 2.55 5.15 -4.93
N PRO A 105 2.96 5.02 -3.65
CA PRO A 105 2.66 3.83 -2.88
C PRO A 105 1.16 3.55 -2.73
N LEU A 106 0.35 4.59 -2.48
CA LEU A 106 -1.10 4.44 -2.31
C LEU A 106 -1.78 4.08 -3.63
N THR A 107 -1.48 4.80 -4.71
CA THR A 107 -2.10 4.54 -6.03
C THR A 107 -1.72 3.18 -6.60
N ALA A 108 -0.47 2.75 -6.44
CA ALA A 108 -0.02 1.43 -6.87
C ALA A 108 -0.76 0.29 -6.15
N ALA A 109 -1.21 0.52 -4.90
CA ALA A 109 -1.92 -0.48 -4.11
C ALA A 109 -3.41 -0.62 -4.47
N VAL A 110 -4.02 0.37 -5.15
CA VAL A 110 -5.47 0.38 -5.44
C VAL A 110 -5.96 -0.92 -6.13
N PRO A 111 -5.31 -1.41 -7.21
CA PRO A 111 -5.81 -2.60 -7.90
C PRO A 111 -5.77 -3.84 -7.01
N ALA A 112 -4.72 -3.98 -6.21
CA ALA A 112 -4.58 -5.10 -5.28
C ALA A 112 -5.64 -5.02 -4.17
N VAL A 113 -5.85 -3.85 -3.57
CA VAL A 113 -6.86 -3.65 -2.52
C VAL A 113 -8.27 -3.90 -3.06
N TYR A 114 -8.57 -3.43 -4.27
CA TYR A 114 -9.85 -3.66 -4.91
C TYR A 114 -10.09 -5.15 -5.18
N LEU A 115 -9.17 -5.82 -5.88
CA LEU A 115 -9.35 -7.23 -6.27
C LEU A 115 -9.31 -8.18 -5.07
N LEU A 116 -8.35 -8.01 -4.15
CA LEU A 116 -8.25 -8.85 -2.96
C LEU A 116 -9.38 -8.57 -1.97
N GLY A 117 -9.82 -7.31 -1.87
CA GLY A 117 -11.04 -6.98 -1.13
C GLY A 117 -12.23 -7.78 -1.62
N ARG A 118 -12.45 -7.81 -2.95
CA ARG A 118 -13.55 -8.58 -3.57
C ARG A 118 -13.45 -10.10 -3.29
N VAL A 119 -12.23 -10.65 -3.28
CA VAL A 119 -12.00 -12.08 -3.01
C VAL A 119 -12.19 -12.42 -1.53
N VAL A 120 -11.82 -11.52 -0.62
CA VAL A 120 -11.94 -11.78 0.83
C VAL A 120 -13.37 -11.55 1.34
N THR A 121 -14.11 -10.61 0.73
CA THR A 121 -15.50 -10.29 1.14
C THR A 121 -16.57 -11.07 0.36
N GLY A 122 -16.21 -11.65 -0.78
CA GLY A 122 -17.12 -12.38 -1.66
C GLY A 122 -17.17 -13.85 -1.30
#